data_AF-A0A2E7P6H7-F1
#
_entry.id   AF-A0A2E7P6H7-F1
#
_cell.length_a   1.000
_cell.length_b   1.000
_cell.length_c   1.000
_cell.angle_alpha   90.00
_cell.angle_beta   90.00
_cell.angle_gamma   90.00
#
_symmetry.space_group_name_H-M   'P 1'
#
loop_
_entity.id
_entity.type
_entity.pdbx_description
1 polymer ?
#
loop_
_entity_poly.entity_id
_entity_poly.type
_entity_poly.pdbx_seq_one_letter_code
_entity_poly.pdbx_strand_id
1 'polypeptide(L)'
;MKFVFAFAYLACLLSACTPSSPERHPMSSLTISINESPEKLLRDNAGQINVTQQGPGVNFYTAHWAQHNPGSVTIAHGKYSFTIPYVLGFQGMAESLAPAEGIVQYEVFAGITAPDLIGHDEARQKLFALLQAIRKAGWTPFIERDDPRIRGAQRLDYVVKNSSASSLDPDYEPTFTEWMALEDLSKWTFYADHVYLAVAFKREASLRDPVKPGSYLLTYTVMGENQHFRTYVAPKDRERWKDLLPGVLKESQQQRQRAEREWRAKGARIDETYNDPPAPPF
;
A
#
# COMPACT_ATOMS: atom_id res chain seq x y z
N MET A 1 -9.59 21.38 12.26
CA MET A 1 -10.54 20.93 11.21
C MET A 1 -10.08 19.57 10.75
N LYS A 2 -10.88 18.52 11.01
CA LYS A 2 -10.59 17.16 10.56
C LYS A 2 -11.00 17.07 9.09
N PHE A 3 -10.05 17.00 8.17
CA PHE A 3 -10.34 16.69 6.77
C PHE A 3 -10.49 15.18 6.64
N VAL A 4 -11.74 14.73 6.62
CA VAL A 4 -12.09 13.38 6.21
C VAL A 4 -11.94 13.34 4.69
N PHE A 5 -10.85 12.76 4.20
CA PHE A 5 -10.68 12.50 2.77
C PHE A 5 -11.46 11.23 2.42
N ALA A 6 -12.69 11.41 1.97
CA ALA A 6 -13.43 10.36 1.29
C ALA A 6 -12.82 10.17 -0.10
N PHE A 7 -12.10 9.07 -0.30
CA PHE A 7 -11.78 8.59 -1.65
C PHE A 7 -13.09 8.16 -2.31
N ALA A 8 -13.57 8.96 -3.25
CA ALA A 8 -14.68 8.58 -4.11
C ALA A 8 -14.18 7.52 -5.10
N TYR A 9 -14.35 6.24 -4.75
CA TYR A 9 -14.23 5.14 -5.70
C TYR A 9 -15.49 5.13 -6.58
N LEU A 10 -15.38 5.66 -7.79
CA LEU A 10 -16.42 5.52 -8.80
C LEU A 10 -16.32 4.10 -9.40
N ALA A 11 -17.13 3.18 -8.88
CA ALA A 11 -17.36 1.88 -9.50
C ALA A 11 -18.27 2.06 -10.73
N CYS A 12 -17.68 2.31 -11.90
CA CYS A 12 -18.41 2.23 -13.16
C CYS A 12 -18.54 0.77 -13.58
N LEU A 13 -19.70 0.16 -13.26
CA LEU A 13 -20.18 -1.04 -13.94
C LEU A 13 -20.69 -0.63 -15.33
N LEU A 14 -19.87 -0.86 -16.36
CA LEU A 14 -20.32 -0.85 -17.74
C LEU A 14 -20.04 -2.21 -18.37
N SER A 15 -21.09 -3.02 -18.45
CA SER A 15 -21.16 -4.16 -19.36
C SER A 15 -21.18 -3.62 -20.79
N ALA A 16 -20.05 -3.74 -21.49
CA ALA A 16 -19.98 -3.58 -22.94
C ALA A 16 -19.18 -4.73 -23.52
N CYS A 17 -19.83 -5.54 -24.36
CA CYS A 17 -19.18 -6.56 -25.18
C CYS A 17 -18.12 -5.89 -26.04
N THR A 18 -16.85 -6.26 -25.85
CA THR A 18 -15.74 -5.82 -26.70
C THR A 18 -15.30 -7.00 -27.57
N PRO A 19 -14.92 -6.81 -28.85
CA PRO A 19 -14.60 -7.90 -29.76
C PRO A 19 -13.36 -8.65 -29.27
N SER A 20 -13.26 -9.93 -29.62
CA SER A 20 -12.14 -10.81 -29.31
C SER A 20 -10.79 -10.14 -29.60
N SER A 21 -10.07 -9.78 -28.54
CA SER A 21 -8.67 -9.37 -28.60
C SER A 21 -7.83 -10.53 -29.15
N PRO A 22 -6.76 -10.24 -29.91
CA PRO A 22 -5.79 -11.27 -30.32
C PRO A 22 -5.27 -11.98 -29.07
N GLU A 23 -5.11 -13.31 -29.14
CA GLU A 23 -4.64 -14.15 -28.05
C GLU A 23 -3.38 -13.55 -27.41
N ARG A 24 -3.56 -12.90 -26.26
CA ARG A 24 -2.45 -12.48 -25.41
C ARG A 24 -1.96 -13.73 -24.70
N HIS A 25 -0.68 -14.05 -24.85
CA HIS A 25 -0.06 -15.06 -24.00
C HIS A 25 -0.29 -14.66 -22.53
N PRO A 26 -0.80 -15.55 -21.68
CA PRO A 26 -1.03 -15.24 -20.28
C PRO A 26 0.32 -14.94 -19.62
N MET A 27 0.50 -13.70 -19.18
CA MET A 27 1.65 -13.29 -18.38
C MET A 27 1.64 -14.15 -17.11
N SER A 28 2.71 -14.87 -16.79
CA SER A 28 2.80 -15.65 -15.54
C SER A 28 3.49 -14.87 -14.42
N SER A 29 4.38 -13.96 -14.81
CA SER A 29 5.14 -13.11 -13.88
C SER A 29 5.43 -11.76 -14.51
N LEU A 30 5.55 -10.74 -13.66
CA LEU A 30 5.93 -9.38 -14.02
C LEU A 30 7.02 -8.90 -13.06
N THR A 31 8.02 -8.20 -13.56
CA THR A 31 8.98 -7.47 -12.72
C THR A 31 8.79 -5.98 -12.92
N ILE A 32 8.63 -5.24 -11.82
CA ILE A 32 8.48 -3.78 -11.82
C ILE A 32 9.55 -3.14 -10.94
N SER A 33 9.97 -1.94 -11.33
CA SER A 33 10.85 -1.08 -10.54
C SER A 33 10.18 0.28 -10.35
N ILE A 34 10.19 0.82 -9.14
CA ILE A 34 9.64 2.15 -8.88
C ILE A 34 10.44 3.20 -9.65
N ASN A 35 9.75 4.24 -10.12
CA ASN A 35 10.32 5.30 -10.96
C ASN A 35 10.94 4.81 -12.29
N GLU A 36 10.63 3.60 -12.75
CA GLU A 36 11.04 3.17 -14.08
C GLU A 36 10.28 3.94 -15.17
N SER A 37 10.93 4.10 -16.32
CA SER A 37 10.31 4.79 -17.45
C SER A 37 9.13 3.95 -17.98
N PRO A 38 7.97 4.57 -18.28
CA PRO A 38 6.87 3.88 -18.90
C PRO A 38 7.23 3.13 -20.18
N GLU A 39 8.12 3.71 -21.00
CA GLU A 39 8.58 3.11 -22.24
C GLU A 39 9.36 1.82 -21.96
N LYS A 40 10.13 1.78 -20.87
CA LYS A 40 10.82 0.56 -20.43
C LYS A 40 9.80 -0.50 -20.02
N LEU A 41 8.83 -0.17 -19.17
CA LEU A 41 7.79 -1.11 -18.74
C LEU A 41 7.06 -1.72 -19.95
N LEU A 42 6.68 -0.88 -20.93
CA LEU A 42 5.99 -1.33 -22.14
C LEU A 42 6.86 -2.18 -23.06
N ARG A 43 8.14 -1.83 -23.23
CA ARG A 43 9.08 -2.62 -24.04
C ARG A 43 9.31 -4.01 -23.45
N ASP A 44 9.52 -4.07 -22.13
CA ASP A 44 9.83 -5.32 -21.43
C ASP A 44 8.62 -6.26 -21.35
N ASN A 45 7.40 -5.73 -21.50
CA ASN A 45 6.13 -6.46 -21.34
C ASN A 45 5.18 -6.26 -22.54
N ALA A 46 5.75 -6.23 -23.74
CA ALA A 46 5.04 -5.90 -24.98
C ALA A 46 3.76 -6.73 -25.17
N GLY A 47 2.64 -6.06 -25.37
CA GLY A 47 1.33 -6.68 -25.60
C GLY A 47 0.61 -7.18 -24.33
N GLN A 48 1.22 -7.05 -23.15
CA GLN A 48 0.66 -7.55 -21.90
C GLN A 48 0.18 -6.44 -20.96
N ILE A 49 0.68 -5.20 -21.15
CA ILE A 49 0.26 -4.00 -20.40
C ILE A 49 -0.73 -3.18 -21.23
N ASN A 50 -1.87 -2.85 -20.64
CA ASN A 50 -2.80 -1.87 -21.17
C ASN A 50 -2.44 -0.48 -20.67
N VAL A 51 -2.58 0.52 -21.53
CA VAL A 51 -2.40 1.93 -21.16
C VAL A 51 -3.76 2.62 -21.19
N THR A 52 -4.14 3.21 -20.07
CA THR A 52 -5.37 4.00 -19.96
C THR A 52 -4.99 5.43 -19.59
N GLN A 53 -5.36 6.38 -20.45
CA GLN A 53 -5.26 7.80 -20.15
C GLN A 53 -6.56 8.26 -19.49
N GLN A 54 -6.52 8.66 -18.21
CA GLN A 54 -7.70 9.23 -17.54
C GLN A 54 -7.48 10.73 -17.33
N GLY A 55 -7.99 11.52 -18.27
CA GLY A 55 -7.96 12.98 -18.20
C GLY A 55 -6.56 13.60 -18.29
N PRO A 56 -6.46 14.94 -18.21
CA PRO A 56 -5.18 15.63 -18.15
C PRO A 56 -4.54 15.39 -16.78
N GLY A 57 -3.35 14.74 -16.76
CA GLY A 57 -2.50 14.73 -15.58
C GLY A 57 -1.94 13.36 -15.16
N VAL A 58 -2.55 12.24 -15.56
CA VAL A 58 -2.09 10.91 -15.15
C VAL A 58 -2.24 9.85 -16.24
N ASN A 59 -1.27 8.95 -16.32
CA ASN A 59 -1.30 7.76 -17.16
C ASN A 59 -1.31 6.50 -16.29
N PHE A 60 -2.18 5.54 -16.61
CA PHE A 60 -2.27 4.26 -15.92
C PHE A 60 -1.80 3.12 -16.81
N TYR A 61 -1.04 2.19 -16.21
CA TYR A 61 -0.47 0.99 -16.84
C TYR A 61 -1.00 -0.23 -16.11
N THR A 62 -1.81 -1.07 -16.76
CA THR A 62 -2.50 -2.17 -16.08
C THR A 62 -2.25 -3.52 -16.72
N ALA A 63 -2.21 -4.57 -15.90
CA ALA A 63 -2.42 -5.94 -16.35
C ALA A 63 -3.29 -6.70 -15.36
N HIS A 64 -3.89 -7.77 -15.86
CA HIS A 64 -4.82 -8.63 -15.13
C HIS A 64 -4.48 -10.09 -15.39
N TRP A 65 -4.70 -10.90 -14.35
CA TRP A 65 -4.54 -12.34 -14.39
C TRP A 65 -5.89 -13.00 -14.12
N ALA A 66 -6.07 -14.20 -14.68
CA ALA A 66 -7.27 -14.98 -14.38
C ALA A 66 -7.21 -15.50 -12.94
N GLN A 67 -8.33 -15.49 -12.25
CA GLN A 67 -8.41 -15.95 -10.84
C GLN A 67 -7.96 -17.40 -10.65
N HIS A 68 -8.25 -18.28 -11.62
CA HIS A 68 -7.83 -19.70 -11.60
C HIS A 68 -6.38 -19.92 -12.06
N ASN A 69 -5.69 -18.87 -12.52
CA ASN A 69 -4.28 -18.91 -12.91
C ASN A 69 -3.61 -17.58 -12.53
N PRO A 70 -3.48 -17.31 -11.22
CA PRO A 70 -2.99 -16.03 -10.76
C PRO A 70 -1.49 -15.89 -11.07
N GLY A 71 -1.06 -14.66 -11.30
CA GLY A 71 0.32 -14.34 -11.62
C GLY A 71 1.19 -14.11 -10.39
N SER A 72 2.38 -13.58 -10.66
CA SER A 72 3.30 -13.06 -9.65
C SER A 72 3.87 -11.71 -10.08
N VAL A 73 4.13 -10.84 -9.12
CA VAL A 73 4.79 -9.54 -9.38
C VAL A 73 6.01 -9.45 -8.49
N THR A 74 7.18 -9.24 -9.09
CA THR A 74 8.42 -8.96 -8.37
C THR A 74 8.64 -7.46 -8.31
N ILE A 75 8.73 -6.93 -7.09
CA ILE A 75 9.21 -5.56 -6.85
C ILE A 75 10.73 -5.61 -6.84
N ALA A 76 11.36 -5.15 -7.93
CA ALA A 76 12.80 -5.03 -8.02
C ALA A 76 13.27 -3.74 -7.33
N HIS A 77 14.00 -3.91 -6.22
CA HIS A 77 14.53 -2.81 -5.41
C HIS A 77 15.87 -3.21 -4.75
N GLY A 78 16.82 -3.66 -5.56
CA GLY A 78 18.13 -4.11 -5.10
C GLY A 78 18.03 -5.23 -4.05
N LYS A 79 18.70 -5.05 -2.90
CA LYS A 79 18.64 -6.02 -1.78
C LYS A 79 17.26 -6.11 -1.09
N TYR A 80 16.38 -5.15 -1.34
CA TYR A 80 15.03 -5.07 -0.78
C TYR A 80 13.97 -5.73 -1.66
N SER A 81 14.38 -6.37 -2.76
CA SER A 81 13.46 -6.99 -3.72
C SER A 81 12.66 -8.13 -3.09
N PHE A 82 11.38 -8.26 -3.47
CA PHE A 82 10.53 -9.37 -3.07
C PHE A 82 9.46 -9.67 -4.12
N THR A 83 8.93 -10.90 -4.09
CA THR A 83 7.90 -11.38 -5.02
C THR A 83 6.57 -11.51 -4.31
N ILE A 84 5.53 -10.95 -4.91
CA ILE A 84 4.13 -11.07 -4.52
C ILE A 84 3.52 -12.20 -5.34
N PRO A 85 3.11 -13.32 -4.71
CA PRO A 85 2.39 -14.39 -5.40
C PRO A 85 0.89 -14.08 -5.51
N TYR A 86 0.17 -14.92 -6.23
CA TYR A 86 -1.30 -14.90 -6.32
C TYR A 86 -1.88 -13.58 -6.83
N VAL A 87 -1.16 -12.91 -7.74
CA VAL A 87 -1.55 -11.61 -8.28
C VAL A 87 -2.72 -11.77 -9.25
N LEU A 88 -3.73 -10.94 -9.07
CA LEU A 88 -4.95 -10.87 -9.88
C LEU A 88 -4.97 -9.62 -10.76
N GLY A 89 -4.27 -8.56 -10.35
CA GLY A 89 -4.12 -7.36 -11.16
C GLY A 89 -3.01 -6.46 -10.63
N PHE A 90 -2.54 -5.57 -11.49
CA PHE A 90 -1.68 -4.48 -11.08
C PHE A 90 -2.05 -3.20 -11.83
N GLN A 91 -1.71 -2.06 -11.23
CA GLN A 91 -1.83 -0.74 -11.82
C GLN A 91 -0.60 0.09 -11.47
N GLY A 92 0.15 0.53 -12.48
CA GLY A 92 1.16 1.59 -12.36
C GLY A 92 0.56 2.94 -12.70
N MET A 93 1.02 4.00 -12.02
CA MET A 93 0.63 5.38 -12.25
C MET A 93 1.85 6.25 -12.56
N ALA A 94 1.81 6.97 -13.68
CA ALA A 94 2.78 8.02 -14.01
C ALA A 94 2.10 9.39 -13.95
N GLU A 95 2.79 10.36 -13.35
CA GLU A 95 2.33 11.75 -13.23
C GLU A 95 2.75 12.54 -14.47
N SER A 96 1.79 13.03 -15.26
CA SER A 96 2.08 13.80 -16.48
C SER A 96 2.73 15.14 -16.19
N LEU A 97 2.59 15.66 -14.96
CA LEU A 97 3.25 16.89 -14.49
C LEU A 97 4.68 16.64 -14.01
N ALA A 98 5.07 15.38 -13.82
CA ALA A 98 6.42 14.99 -13.41
C ALA A 98 6.93 13.79 -14.23
N PRO A 99 6.98 13.90 -15.57
CA PRO A 99 7.30 12.77 -16.45
C PRO A 99 8.71 12.20 -16.20
N ALA A 100 9.63 13.03 -15.70
CA ALA A 100 10.98 12.61 -15.32
C ALA A 100 11.01 11.65 -14.11
N GLU A 101 9.92 11.57 -13.33
CA GLU A 101 9.80 10.64 -12.21
C GLU A 101 9.33 9.24 -12.64
N GLY A 102 8.98 9.04 -13.92
CA GLY A 102 8.53 7.75 -14.45
C GLY A 102 7.22 7.28 -13.80
N ILE A 103 7.12 5.98 -13.54
CA ILE A 103 5.99 5.39 -12.82
C ILE A 103 6.21 5.56 -11.32
N VAL A 104 5.44 6.46 -10.71
CA VAL A 104 5.68 6.95 -9.34
C VAL A 104 4.96 6.14 -8.26
N GLN A 105 3.99 5.33 -8.67
CA GLN A 105 3.22 4.45 -7.78
C GLN A 105 2.80 3.18 -8.51
N TYR A 106 2.82 2.07 -7.79
CA TYR A 106 2.20 0.81 -8.18
C TYR A 106 1.17 0.36 -7.14
N GLU A 107 0.05 -0.16 -7.61
CA GLU A 107 -0.90 -0.95 -6.82
C GLU A 107 -0.91 -2.37 -7.36
N VAL A 108 -0.72 -3.36 -6.48
CA VAL A 108 -0.78 -4.78 -6.82
C VAL A 108 -1.89 -5.42 -6.00
N PHE A 109 -2.80 -6.11 -6.68
CA PHE A 109 -3.94 -6.81 -6.09
C PHE A 109 -3.67 -8.31 -6.12
N ALA A 110 -3.66 -8.96 -4.96
CA ALA A 110 -3.32 -10.37 -4.86
C ALA A 110 -4.21 -11.10 -3.85
N GLY A 111 -4.46 -12.39 -4.09
CA GLY A 111 -4.99 -13.27 -3.06
C GLY A 111 -3.96 -13.52 -1.95
N ILE A 112 -4.42 -13.96 -0.78
CA ILE A 112 -3.51 -14.42 0.29
C ILE A 112 -2.99 -15.86 0.06
N THR A 113 -3.66 -16.62 -0.80
CA THR A 113 -3.34 -18.01 -1.14
C THR A 113 -3.87 -18.37 -2.54
N ALA A 114 -3.49 -19.54 -3.08
CA ALA A 114 -3.90 -20.02 -4.40
C ALA A 114 -5.39 -20.44 -4.54
N PRO A 115 -6.12 -20.86 -3.48
CA PRO A 115 -7.57 -21.02 -3.52
C PRO A 115 -8.36 -19.78 -3.03
N ASP A 116 -9.60 -19.64 -3.51
CA ASP A 116 -10.49 -18.51 -3.21
C ASP A 116 -10.92 -18.40 -1.74
N LEU A 117 -10.86 -19.51 -1.00
CA LEU A 117 -11.30 -19.62 0.39
C LEU A 117 -10.18 -20.10 1.31
N ILE A 118 -10.14 -19.53 2.51
CA ILE A 118 -9.14 -19.83 3.54
C ILE A 118 -9.73 -19.65 4.94
N GLY A 119 -9.29 -20.44 5.92
CA GLY A 119 -9.67 -20.22 7.32
C GLY A 119 -9.18 -18.87 7.83
N HIS A 120 -9.98 -18.15 8.61
CA HIS A 120 -9.61 -16.79 9.03
C HIS A 120 -8.30 -16.74 9.85
N ASP A 121 -8.03 -17.74 10.69
CA ASP A 121 -6.78 -17.82 11.45
C ASP A 121 -5.58 -18.18 10.57
N GLU A 122 -5.78 -19.06 9.59
CA GLU A 122 -4.75 -19.38 8.60
C GLU A 122 -4.39 -18.15 7.76
N ALA A 123 -5.38 -17.33 7.38
CA ALA A 123 -5.16 -16.06 6.70
C ALA A 123 -4.33 -15.09 7.56
N ARG A 124 -4.65 -14.97 8.85
CA ARG A 124 -3.86 -14.17 9.80
C ARG A 124 -2.40 -14.61 9.81
N GLN A 125 -2.15 -15.91 9.98
CA GLN A 125 -0.79 -16.48 10.02
C GLN A 125 -0.04 -16.26 8.70
N LYS A 126 -0.69 -16.47 7.54
CA LYS A 126 -0.07 -16.25 6.22
C LYS A 126 0.27 -14.78 5.99
N LEU A 127 -0.61 -13.86 6.37
CA LEU A 127 -0.31 -12.43 6.24
C LEU A 127 0.89 -12.06 7.11
N PHE A 128 0.95 -12.51 8.37
CA PHE A 128 2.07 -12.20 9.24
C PHE A 128 3.39 -12.85 8.78
N ALA A 129 3.35 -14.06 8.24
CA ALA A 129 4.51 -14.66 7.59
C ALA A 129 5.01 -13.80 6.41
N LEU A 130 4.09 -13.23 5.62
CA LEU A 130 4.41 -12.32 4.53
C LEU A 130 5.01 -11.00 5.03
N LEU A 131 4.42 -10.38 6.05
CA LEU A 131 4.94 -9.15 6.65
C LEU A 131 6.36 -9.36 7.20
N GLN A 132 6.60 -10.51 7.84
CA GLN A 132 7.93 -10.88 8.34
C GLN A 132 8.94 -11.19 7.22
N ALA A 133 8.49 -11.71 6.07
CA ALA A 133 9.34 -11.86 4.90
C ALA A 133 9.80 -10.50 4.34
N ILE A 134 8.89 -9.51 4.28
CA ILE A 134 9.20 -8.12 3.93
C ILE A 134 10.23 -7.52 4.91
N ARG A 135 10.02 -7.71 6.21
CA ARG A 135 10.96 -7.28 7.27
C ARG A 135 12.34 -7.89 7.07
N LYS A 136 12.41 -9.20 6.78
CA LYS A 136 13.66 -9.94 6.54
C LYS A 136 14.39 -9.47 5.28
N ALA A 137 13.68 -8.99 4.27
CA ALA A 137 14.26 -8.34 3.08
C ALA A 137 14.87 -6.96 3.39
N GLY A 138 14.78 -6.47 4.63
CA GLY A 138 15.41 -5.23 5.08
C GLY A 138 14.49 -4.02 5.11
N TRP A 139 13.20 -4.20 4.83
CA TRP A 139 12.21 -3.14 4.98
C TRP A 139 11.97 -2.82 6.46
N THR A 140 11.92 -1.54 6.78
CA THR A 140 11.69 -1.05 8.15
C THR A 140 10.25 -0.58 8.32
N PRO A 141 9.61 -0.75 9.50
CA PRO A 141 8.24 -0.28 9.69
C PRO A 141 8.22 1.24 9.60
N PHE A 142 7.27 1.78 8.86
CA PHE A 142 7.05 3.21 8.76
C PHE A 142 5.95 3.65 9.74
N ILE A 143 6.21 4.74 10.46
CA ILE A 143 5.24 5.39 11.33
C ILE A 143 4.98 6.76 10.73
N GLU A 144 3.71 7.09 10.50
CA GLU A 144 3.30 8.37 9.92
C GLU A 144 3.84 9.55 10.74
N ARG A 145 4.19 10.65 10.06
CA ARG A 145 4.96 11.78 10.64
C ARG A 145 4.24 12.46 11.82
N ASP A 146 2.92 12.37 11.87
CA ASP A 146 2.01 12.91 12.87
C ASP A 146 1.61 11.89 13.93
N ASP A 147 1.88 10.62 13.71
CA ASP A 147 1.54 9.54 14.63
C ASP A 147 2.54 9.40 15.79
N PRO A 148 2.08 8.99 16.98
CA PRO A 148 2.96 8.71 18.10
C PRO A 148 3.80 7.45 17.81
N ARG A 149 5.08 7.48 18.20
CA ARG A 149 6.03 6.35 18.03
C ARG A 149 5.79 5.25 19.07
N ILE A 150 4.62 4.64 19.04
CA ILE A 150 4.24 3.51 19.89
C ILE A 150 4.26 2.20 19.08
N ARG A 151 4.47 1.08 19.77
CA ARG A 151 4.69 -0.25 19.18
C ARG A 151 3.75 -1.28 19.79
N GLY A 152 3.71 -2.47 19.21
CA GLY A 152 3.03 -3.62 19.80
C GLY A 152 1.51 -3.45 19.93
N ALA A 153 0.96 -4.05 20.97
CA ALA A 153 -0.46 -3.92 21.33
C ALA A 153 -0.91 -2.46 21.51
N GLN A 154 -0.03 -1.56 21.95
CA GLN A 154 -0.37 -0.13 22.10
C GLN A 154 -0.58 0.54 20.74
N ARG A 155 0.16 0.12 19.71
CA ARG A 155 -0.05 0.59 18.34
C ARG A 155 -1.37 0.08 17.78
N LEU A 156 -1.70 -1.19 18.01
CA LEU A 156 -3.02 -1.73 17.65
C LEU A 156 -4.15 -0.91 18.30
N ASP A 157 -4.04 -0.63 19.59
CA ASP A 157 -5.05 0.15 20.33
C ASP A 157 -5.24 1.56 19.75
N TYR A 158 -4.14 2.22 19.40
CA TYR A 158 -4.16 3.53 18.74
C TYR A 158 -4.85 3.49 17.38
N VAL A 159 -4.50 2.52 16.54
CA VAL A 159 -5.09 2.41 15.19
C VAL A 159 -6.60 2.18 15.31
N VAL A 160 -7.03 1.25 16.16
CA VAL A 160 -8.45 0.90 16.31
C VAL A 160 -9.27 2.05 16.92
N LYS A 161 -8.73 2.80 17.89
CA LYS A 161 -9.51 3.80 18.64
C LYS A 161 -9.34 5.23 18.16
N ASN A 162 -8.22 5.55 17.53
CA ASN A 162 -7.84 6.94 17.25
C ASN A 162 -7.58 7.22 15.78
N SER A 163 -7.03 6.26 15.03
CA SER A 163 -6.64 6.49 13.63
C SER A 163 -6.63 5.20 12.81
N SER A 164 -7.79 4.83 12.25
CA SER A 164 -7.90 3.63 11.41
C SER A 164 -7.09 3.71 10.11
N ALA A 165 -6.68 4.93 9.70
CA ALA A 165 -5.82 5.16 8.55
C ALA A 165 -4.32 5.00 8.85
N SER A 166 -3.93 4.79 10.11
CA SER A 166 -2.53 4.65 10.52
C SER A 166 -2.01 3.23 10.33
N SER A 167 -0.70 3.09 10.14
CA SER A 167 -0.04 1.78 10.00
C SER A 167 -0.06 0.97 11.29
N LEU A 168 -0.40 -0.31 11.22
CA LEU A 168 -0.16 -1.27 12.31
C LEU A 168 1.34 -1.61 12.44
N ASP A 169 1.70 -2.23 13.57
CA ASP A 169 3.06 -2.71 13.83
C ASP A 169 3.25 -4.12 13.22
N PRO A 170 4.17 -4.33 12.26
CA PRO A 170 4.37 -5.64 11.64
C PRO A 170 5.03 -6.65 12.58
N ASP A 171 5.64 -6.20 13.67
CA ASP A 171 6.31 -7.05 14.65
C ASP A 171 5.35 -7.49 15.79
N TYR A 172 4.07 -7.14 15.70
CA TYR A 172 3.02 -7.56 16.61
C TYR A 172 1.93 -8.33 15.87
N GLU A 173 1.91 -9.64 16.06
CA GLU A 173 0.87 -10.53 15.54
C GLU A 173 -0.37 -10.47 16.44
N PRO A 174 -1.52 -9.93 15.97
CA PRO A 174 -2.75 -9.92 16.74
C PRO A 174 -3.20 -11.34 17.05
N THR A 175 -3.89 -11.48 18.18
CA THR A 175 -4.69 -12.67 18.46
C THR A 175 -5.78 -12.86 17.41
N PHE A 176 -6.35 -14.06 17.31
CA PHE A 176 -7.45 -14.32 16.38
C PHE A 176 -8.64 -13.37 16.61
N THR A 177 -8.97 -13.07 17.87
CA THR A 177 -10.04 -12.13 18.23
C THR A 177 -9.75 -10.72 17.73
N GLU A 178 -8.52 -10.21 17.96
CA GLU A 178 -8.12 -8.89 17.48
C GLU A 178 -8.11 -8.82 15.95
N TRP A 179 -7.61 -9.87 15.29
CA TRP A 179 -7.61 -9.99 13.84
C TRP A 179 -9.02 -9.91 13.24
N MET A 180 -9.99 -10.62 13.83
CA MET A 180 -11.37 -10.56 13.36
C MET A 180 -12.01 -9.19 13.57
N ALA A 181 -11.57 -8.46 14.61
CA ALA A 181 -12.04 -7.11 14.93
C ALA A 181 -11.40 -6.00 14.09
N LEU A 182 -10.28 -6.24 13.42
CA LEU A 182 -9.68 -5.25 12.51
C LEU A 182 -10.69 -4.83 11.43
N GLU A 183 -10.61 -3.59 10.97
CA GLU A 183 -11.42 -3.11 9.85
C GLU A 183 -10.78 -3.50 8.52
N ASP A 184 -11.58 -3.55 7.45
CA ASP A 184 -11.01 -3.69 6.11
C ASP A 184 -10.15 -2.47 5.79
N LEU A 185 -9.10 -2.67 4.99
CA LEU A 185 -8.06 -1.69 4.69
C LEU A 185 -7.15 -1.33 5.88
N SER A 186 -7.25 -2.05 7.01
CA SER A 186 -6.16 -2.09 7.99
C SER A 186 -4.85 -2.43 7.28
N LYS A 187 -3.80 -1.66 7.55
CA LYS A 187 -2.56 -1.69 6.76
C LYS A 187 -1.29 -1.72 7.61
N TRP A 188 -0.22 -2.21 7.00
CA TRP A 188 1.16 -2.11 7.48
C TRP A 188 1.96 -1.35 6.45
N THR A 189 2.71 -0.34 6.89
CA THR A 189 3.54 0.48 6.04
C THR A 189 5.01 0.28 6.37
N PHE A 190 5.82 0.36 5.33
CA PHE A 190 7.24 0.09 5.38
C PHE A 190 8.01 1.12 4.56
N TYR A 191 9.29 1.26 4.89
CA TYR A 191 10.24 2.09 4.16
C TYR A 191 11.52 1.30 3.88
N ALA A 192 12.03 1.44 2.65
CA ALA A 192 13.36 1.01 2.25
C ALA A 192 13.89 1.92 1.14
N ASP A 193 15.01 2.60 1.38
CA ASP A 193 15.79 3.32 0.35
C ASP A 193 14.92 4.21 -0.56
N HIS A 194 14.31 5.25 0.02
CA HIS A 194 13.45 6.22 -0.68
C HIS A 194 12.17 5.63 -1.31
N VAL A 195 11.79 4.40 -0.93
CA VAL A 195 10.56 3.73 -1.38
C VAL A 195 9.69 3.37 -0.18
N TYR A 196 8.39 3.59 -0.36
CA TYR A 196 7.36 3.30 0.63
C TYR A 196 6.48 2.16 0.15
N LEU A 197 6.18 1.21 1.03
CA LEU A 197 5.30 0.08 0.76
C LEU A 197 4.18 0.07 1.79
N ALA A 198 2.93 0.00 1.35
CA ALA A 198 1.79 -0.33 2.20
C ALA A 198 1.23 -1.69 1.80
N VAL A 199 0.94 -2.55 2.77
CA VAL A 199 0.21 -3.81 2.59
C VAL A 199 -1.09 -3.69 3.37
N ALA A 200 -2.23 -3.76 2.69
CA ALA A 200 -3.55 -3.74 3.29
C ALA A 200 -4.33 -4.99 2.89
N PHE A 201 -5.31 -5.38 3.68
CA PHE A 201 -6.23 -6.47 3.31
C PHE A 201 -7.68 -6.00 3.31
N LYS A 202 -8.49 -6.70 2.53
CA LYS A 202 -9.95 -6.61 2.54
C LYS A 202 -10.52 -8.02 2.56
N ARG A 203 -11.57 -8.23 3.36
CA ARG A 203 -12.33 -9.48 3.35
C ARG A 203 -13.53 -9.38 2.42
N GLU A 204 -13.93 -10.51 1.85
CA GLU A 204 -15.24 -10.61 1.22
C GLU A 204 -16.33 -10.41 2.28
N ALA A 205 -17.20 -9.42 2.06
CA ALA A 205 -18.13 -8.93 3.08
C ALA A 205 -19.12 -10.01 3.53
N SER A 206 -19.51 -10.89 2.60
CA SER A 206 -20.42 -12.02 2.85
C SER A 206 -19.77 -13.21 3.56
N LEU A 207 -18.44 -13.23 3.70
CA LEU A 207 -17.66 -14.38 4.20
C LEU A 207 -16.82 -14.00 5.44
N ARG A 208 -17.46 -13.39 6.45
CA ARG A 208 -16.81 -12.93 7.70
C ARG A 208 -17.13 -13.77 8.93
N ASP A 209 -17.90 -14.85 8.77
CA ASP A 209 -18.24 -15.77 9.85
C ASP A 209 -16.96 -16.46 10.37
N PRO A 210 -16.52 -16.22 11.62
CA PRO A 210 -15.22 -16.67 12.11
C PRO A 210 -15.00 -18.18 12.06
N VAL A 211 -16.08 -18.97 12.05
CA VAL A 211 -16.01 -20.45 12.00
C VAL A 211 -16.10 -21.03 10.60
N LYS A 212 -16.32 -20.19 9.57
CA LYS A 212 -16.33 -20.59 8.17
C LYS A 212 -15.10 -20.04 7.44
N PRO A 213 -14.73 -20.63 6.30
CA PRO A 213 -13.71 -20.03 5.44
C PRO A 213 -14.15 -18.66 4.92
N GLY A 214 -13.20 -17.73 4.88
CA GLY A 214 -13.33 -16.41 4.29
C GLY A 214 -12.57 -16.28 2.98
N SER A 215 -12.68 -15.12 2.34
CA SER A 215 -11.84 -14.72 1.21
C SER A 215 -11.15 -13.39 1.51
N TYR A 216 -9.90 -13.25 1.08
CA TYR A 216 -9.06 -12.10 1.37
C TYR A 216 -8.37 -11.59 0.10
N LEU A 217 -8.51 -10.30 -0.14
CA LEU A 217 -7.75 -9.56 -1.14
C LEU A 217 -6.71 -8.70 -0.44
N LEU A 218 -5.45 -8.86 -0.82
CA LEU A 218 -4.34 -8.02 -0.41
C LEU A 218 -4.12 -6.93 -1.45
N THR A 219 -3.86 -5.71 -0.99
CA THR A 219 -3.44 -4.57 -1.80
C THR A 219 -2.05 -4.15 -1.35
N TYR A 220 -1.11 -4.14 -2.28
CA TYR A 220 0.24 -3.61 -2.08
C TYR A 220 0.33 -2.27 -2.80
N THR A 221 0.61 -1.20 -2.07
CA THR A 221 0.85 0.12 -2.66
C THR A 221 2.33 0.45 -2.51
N VAL A 222 3.05 0.55 -3.61
CA VAL A 222 4.47 0.93 -3.64
C VAL A 222 4.56 2.35 -4.19
N MET A 223 5.20 3.26 -3.47
CA MET A 223 5.38 4.65 -3.88
C MET A 223 6.86 5.06 -3.84
N GLY A 224 7.28 5.84 -4.83
CA GLY A 224 8.56 6.56 -4.75
C GLY A 224 8.48 7.74 -3.78
N GLU A 225 9.63 8.24 -3.34
CA GLU A 225 9.73 9.30 -2.33
C GLU A 225 8.88 10.53 -2.64
N ASN A 226 9.06 11.13 -3.82
CA ASN A 226 8.32 12.35 -4.19
C ASN A 226 6.82 12.12 -4.16
N GLN A 227 6.34 10.97 -4.65
CA GLN A 227 4.92 10.66 -4.64
C GLN A 227 4.38 10.51 -3.22
N HIS A 228 5.11 9.81 -2.34
CA HIS A 228 4.75 9.70 -0.93
C HIS A 228 4.59 11.07 -0.28
N PHE A 229 5.59 11.95 -0.40
CA PHE A 229 5.51 13.29 0.18
C PHE A 229 4.49 14.22 -0.52
N ARG A 230 4.24 14.03 -1.81
CA ARG A 230 3.17 14.73 -2.53
C ARG A 230 1.78 14.41 -1.96
N THR A 231 1.60 13.26 -1.31
CA THR A 231 0.34 12.93 -0.62
C THR A 231 0.10 13.71 0.67
N TYR A 232 1.12 14.37 1.22
CA TYR A 232 1.02 15.17 2.46
C TYR A 232 0.30 16.50 2.23
N VAL A 233 0.25 16.97 0.98
CA VAL A 233 -0.43 18.20 0.60
C VAL A 233 -1.79 17.89 -0.03
N ALA A 234 -2.72 18.84 0.09
CA ALA A 234 -4.05 18.69 -0.48
C ALA A 234 -3.97 18.49 -2.01
N PRO A 235 -4.88 17.71 -2.63
CA PRO A 235 -4.83 17.41 -4.06
C PRO A 235 -4.66 18.63 -4.98
N LYS A 236 -5.35 19.74 -4.65
CA LYS A 236 -5.29 21.00 -5.42
C LYS A 236 -3.93 21.73 -5.33
N ASP A 237 -3.12 21.41 -4.33
CA ASP A 237 -1.85 22.08 -4.03
C ASP A 237 -0.63 21.20 -4.40
N ARG A 238 -0.88 20.01 -5.00
CA ARG A 238 0.16 19.02 -5.33
C ARG A 238 1.20 19.51 -6.32
N GLU A 239 0.91 20.50 -7.16
CA GLU A 239 1.92 21.11 -8.03
C GLU A 239 3.00 21.86 -7.25
N ARG A 240 2.62 22.44 -6.10
CA ARG A 240 3.49 23.24 -5.22
C ARG A 240 3.88 22.47 -3.97
N TRP A 241 3.83 21.14 -4.03
CA TRP A 241 4.02 20.30 -2.85
C TRP A 241 5.36 20.56 -2.15
N LYS A 242 6.44 20.79 -2.90
CA LYS A 242 7.77 21.09 -2.34
C LYS A 242 7.80 22.36 -1.52
N ASP A 243 7.15 23.43 -2.00
CA ASP A 243 7.07 24.72 -1.29
C ASP A 243 6.32 24.57 0.05
N LEU A 244 5.28 23.73 0.07
CA LEU A 244 4.39 23.57 1.21
C LEU A 244 4.90 22.53 2.22
N LEU A 245 5.72 21.57 1.76
CA LEU A 245 6.12 20.42 2.56
C LEU A 245 6.83 20.79 3.87
N PRO A 246 7.75 21.78 3.94
CA PRO A 246 8.37 22.17 5.21
C PRO A 246 7.34 22.58 6.28
N GLY A 247 6.31 23.32 5.87
CA GLY A 247 5.21 23.72 6.75
C GLY A 247 4.42 22.51 7.25
N VAL A 248 4.04 21.62 6.33
CA VAL A 248 3.29 20.40 6.67
C VAL A 248 4.08 19.50 7.62
N LEU A 249 5.37 19.27 7.37
CA LEU A 249 6.20 18.43 8.23
C LEU A 249 6.37 19.02 9.64
N LYS A 250 6.47 20.35 9.76
CA LYS A 250 6.49 21.03 11.05
C LYS A 250 5.16 20.83 11.81
N GLU A 251 4.04 20.93 11.11
CA GLU A 251 2.71 20.67 11.70
C GLU A 251 2.57 19.21 12.15
N SER A 252 2.99 18.24 11.32
CA SER A 252 3.00 16.82 11.68
C SER A 252 3.85 16.55 12.92
N GLN A 253 5.04 17.14 13.02
CA GLN A 253 5.89 16.99 14.21
C GLN A 253 5.20 17.51 15.47
N GLN A 254 4.51 18.65 15.40
CA GLN A 254 3.75 19.19 16.54
C GLN A 254 2.56 18.28 16.93
N GLN A 255 1.89 17.69 15.93
CA GLN A 255 0.82 16.71 16.16
C GLN A 255 1.36 15.46 16.86
N ARG A 256 2.46 14.89 16.37
CA ARG A 256 3.13 13.76 17.00
C ARG A 256 3.50 14.06 18.45
N GLN A 257 4.11 15.21 18.73
CA GLN A 257 4.47 15.57 20.10
C GLN A 257 3.26 15.66 21.05
N ARG A 258 2.10 16.12 20.56
CA ARG A 258 0.85 16.12 21.34
C ARG A 258 0.38 14.68 21.59
N ALA A 259 0.30 13.87 20.54
CA ALA A 259 -0.11 12.47 20.65
C ALA A 259 0.82 11.68 21.60
N GLU A 260 2.13 11.85 21.50
CA GLU A 260 3.10 11.18 22.38
C GLU A 260 2.96 11.58 23.85
N ARG A 261 2.58 12.82 24.15
CA ARG A 261 2.29 13.24 25.54
C ARG A 261 1.03 12.57 26.05
N GLU A 262 -0.04 12.54 25.24
CA GLU A 262 -1.29 11.88 25.60
C GLU A 262 -1.09 10.38 25.84
N TRP A 263 -0.32 9.72 24.97
CA TRP A 263 -0.03 8.29 25.09
C TRP A 263 0.91 7.98 26.25
N ARG A 264 1.93 8.81 26.53
CA ARG A 264 2.72 8.67 27.76
C ARG A 264 1.85 8.76 29.02
N ALA A 265 0.90 9.70 29.06
CA ALA A 265 -0.01 9.84 30.21
C ALA A 265 -0.90 8.60 30.42
N LYS A 266 -1.14 7.81 29.37
CA LYS A 266 -1.84 6.51 29.41
C LYS A 266 -0.90 5.33 29.72
N GLY A 267 0.37 5.58 30.02
CA GLY A 267 1.37 4.54 30.31
C GLY A 267 2.05 3.94 29.08
N ALA A 268 1.92 4.56 27.90
CA ALA A 268 2.57 4.08 26.69
C ALA A 268 4.08 4.37 26.67
N ARG A 269 4.84 3.43 26.11
CA ARG A 269 6.27 3.63 25.86
C ARG A 269 6.46 4.22 24.48
N ILE A 270 7.10 5.38 24.41
CA ILE A 270 7.50 6.00 23.15
C ILE A 270 8.85 5.42 22.72
N ASP A 271 8.90 4.93 21.49
CA ASP A 271 10.11 4.47 20.81
C ASP A 271 10.92 5.68 20.34
N GLU A 272 11.73 6.21 21.24
CA GLU A 272 12.63 7.32 20.96
C GLU A 272 13.81 6.94 20.04
N THR A 273 13.99 5.64 19.77
CA THR A 273 15.03 5.14 18.85
C THR A 273 14.58 5.15 17.39
N TYR A 274 13.26 5.28 17.13
CA TYR A 274 12.73 5.41 15.80
C TYR A 274 13.12 6.76 15.18
N ASN A 275 13.76 6.68 14.02
CA ASN A 275 14.06 7.82 13.16
C ASN A 275 13.14 7.76 11.95
N ASP A 276 12.48 8.88 11.64
CA ASP A 276 11.72 8.98 10.40
C ASP A 276 12.66 8.83 9.20
N PRO A 277 12.18 8.28 8.07
CA PRO A 277 12.88 8.38 6.79
C PRO A 277 13.30 9.83 6.47
N PRO A 278 14.37 10.04 5.69
CA PRO A 278 14.71 11.37 5.20
C PRO A 278 13.55 11.97 4.39
N ALA A 279 13.47 13.30 4.38
CA ALA A 279 12.61 14.03 3.45
C ALA A 279 13.41 14.39 2.19
N PRO A 280 12.77 14.51 1.01
CA PRO A 280 13.44 14.93 -0.20
C PRO A 280 13.99 16.35 -0.05
N PRO A 281 15.03 16.72 -0.81
CA PRO A 281 15.50 18.09 -0.86
C PRO A 281 14.38 19.02 -1.38
N PHE A 282 14.23 20.15 -0.71
CA PHE A 282 13.27 21.21 -1.03
C PHE A 282 13.85 22.17 -2.06
#